data_AF-A0A1U8LC26-F1
#
_entry.id   AF-A0A1U8LC26-F1
#
_cell.length_a   1.000
_cell.length_b   1.000
_cell.length_c   1.000
_cell.angle_alpha   90.00
_cell.angle_beta   90.00
_cell.angle_gamma   90.00
#
_symmetry.space_group_name_H-M   'P 1'
#
loop_
_entity.id
_entity.type
_entity.pdbx_description
1 polymer ?
#
loop_
_entity_poly.entity_id
_entity_poly.type
_entity_poly.pdbx_seq_one_letter_code
_entity_poly.pdbx_strand_id
1 'polypeptide(L)'
;MEDEKESNRQDSPAAGGSGSGSGGDELELIVAESELGGGGGSGVGGGGGSSSNNNNTRVKGPWSPEEDAVLSRLVAKFGARNWSLIARGIPGRSGKSCRLRWCNQLDPCLKRKPFTGVEIPKFVDTVTPQYKPKFDELLVELKEAEEKSLKESERLEKEIAEVQELKQKISTMTADEYFEKHPELKKKFDDEIRNDYWGY
;
A
#
# COMPACT_ATOMS: atom_id res chain seq x y z
N MET A 1 2.40 -60.33 22.93
CA MET A 1 2.74 -60.20 24.36
C MET A 1 3.53 -58.91 24.46
N GLU A 2 2.93 -57.76 24.14
CA GLU A 2 1.73 -57.19 24.78
C GLU A 2 1.84 -57.27 26.29
N ASP A 3 2.21 -56.15 26.90
CA ASP A 3 1.76 -55.78 28.25
C ASP A 3 1.59 -54.25 28.28
N GLU A 4 0.31 -53.87 28.23
CA GLU A 4 -0.23 -52.55 28.54
C GLU A 4 -0.16 -52.28 30.06
N LYS A 5 -0.08 -51.00 30.43
CA LYS A 5 -0.65 -50.36 31.66
C LYS A 5 -0.36 -48.85 31.56
N GLU A 6 -1.26 -48.03 31.05
CA GLU A 6 -2.56 -47.56 31.57
C GLU A 6 -2.44 -46.60 32.79
N SER A 7 -2.89 -45.37 32.52
CA SER A 7 -3.51 -44.39 33.43
C SER A 7 -2.70 -43.71 34.55
N ASN A 8 -2.55 -42.39 34.40
CA ASN A 8 -2.97 -41.49 35.48
C ASN A 8 -3.64 -40.24 34.90
N ARG A 9 -4.97 -40.17 35.04
CA ARG A 9 -5.80 -38.97 34.85
C ARG A 9 -6.14 -38.46 36.25
N GLN A 10 -5.89 -37.18 36.52
CA GLN A 10 -6.66 -36.36 37.46
C GLN A 10 -6.63 -34.92 36.93
N ASP A 11 -7.70 -34.46 36.29
CA ASP A 11 -8.91 -33.80 36.83
C ASP A 11 -8.74 -32.28 36.94
N SER A 12 -9.55 -31.58 36.13
CA SER A 12 -9.78 -30.13 36.17
C SER A 12 -10.62 -29.76 37.41
N PRO A 13 -10.75 -28.49 37.80
CA PRO A 13 -11.82 -27.68 37.22
C PRO A 13 -11.53 -26.18 37.06
N ALA A 14 -12.46 -25.54 36.35
CA ALA A 14 -12.49 -24.19 35.83
C ALA A 14 -12.80 -23.08 36.86
N ALA A 15 -12.48 -21.85 36.44
CA ALA A 15 -13.13 -20.53 36.66
C ALA A 15 -12.02 -19.47 36.85
N GLY A 16 -12.00 -18.29 36.25
CA GLY A 16 -12.96 -17.51 35.47
C GLY A 16 -12.55 -16.03 35.56
N GLY A 17 -12.80 -15.25 34.52
CA GLY A 17 -12.79 -13.78 34.54
C GLY A 17 -11.47 -13.11 34.09
N SER A 18 -11.42 -12.48 32.93
CA SER A 18 -11.89 -11.12 32.62
C SER A 18 -10.71 -10.15 32.52
N GLY A 19 -10.30 -9.81 31.30
CA GLY A 19 -9.22 -8.86 31.03
C GLY A 19 -9.27 -8.36 29.60
N SER A 20 -10.09 -7.33 29.39
CA SER A 20 -10.31 -6.54 28.18
C SER A 20 -9.12 -5.65 27.80
N GLY A 21 -8.83 -5.57 26.49
CA GLY A 21 -8.01 -4.52 25.85
C GLY A 21 -7.51 -5.02 24.48
N SER A 22 -8.17 -4.74 23.36
CA SER A 22 -8.10 -3.47 22.58
C SER A 22 -6.65 -3.13 22.23
N GLY A 23 -6.17 -3.09 20.99
CA GLY A 23 -6.77 -3.24 19.67
C GLY A 23 -5.62 -3.28 18.65
N GLY A 24 -5.90 -3.76 17.44
CA GLY A 24 -4.97 -3.75 16.33
C GLY A 24 -4.76 -2.34 15.80
N ASP A 25 -3.51 -1.96 15.57
CA ASP A 25 -3.13 -0.79 14.79
C ASP A 25 -3.17 -1.17 13.30
N GLU A 26 -4.38 -1.13 12.74
CA GLU A 26 -4.61 -1.08 11.30
C GLU A 26 -4.53 0.39 10.87
N LEU A 27 -3.53 0.72 10.06
CA LEU A 27 -3.35 2.05 9.50
C LEU A 27 -4.40 2.31 8.41
N GLU A 28 -5.61 2.67 8.82
CA GLU A 28 -6.61 3.24 7.91
C GLU A 28 -6.35 4.73 7.66
N LEU A 29 -6.33 5.05 6.38
CA LEU A 29 -6.17 6.38 5.79
C LEU A 29 -7.47 7.18 5.99
N ILE A 30 -7.57 7.96 7.06
CA ILE A 30 -8.74 8.81 7.31
C ILE A 30 -8.61 10.15 6.56
N VAL A 31 -9.35 10.26 5.47
CA VAL A 31 -9.71 11.55 4.85
C VAL A 31 -10.82 12.16 5.72
N ALA A 32 -10.52 13.23 6.46
CA ALA A 32 -11.52 13.94 7.26
C ALA A 32 -11.95 15.23 6.54
N GLU A 33 -12.97 15.11 5.70
CA GLU A 33 -13.98 16.15 5.51
C GLU A 33 -14.93 16.13 6.71
N SER A 34 -15.14 17.27 7.37
CA SER A 34 -16.40 17.54 8.08
C SER A 34 -16.54 19.04 8.34
N GLU A 35 -17.56 19.64 7.74
CA GLU A 35 -18.19 20.84 8.27
C GLU A 35 -19.33 20.47 9.23
N LEU A 36 -19.60 21.42 10.13
CA LEU A 36 -20.83 21.71 10.89
C LEU A 36 -21.02 21.10 12.30
N GLY A 37 -21.04 21.99 13.31
CA GLY A 37 -22.10 21.98 14.33
C GLY A 37 -21.78 22.47 15.76
N GLY A 38 -22.20 23.70 16.09
CA GLY A 38 -22.56 24.17 17.45
C GLY A 38 -21.58 25.16 18.12
N GLY A 39 -21.92 26.33 18.67
CA GLY A 39 -23.20 27.03 18.90
C GLY A 39 -23.05 27.97 20.11
N GLY A 40 -23.43 29.26 19.99
CA GLY A 40 -23.63 30.16 21.15
C GLY A 40 -23.45 31.66 20.88
N GLY A 41 -24.57 32.39 20.69
CA GLY A 41 -24.60 33.86 20.73
C GLY A 41 -25.81 34.50 20.03
N SER A 42 -26.83 34.86 20.82
CA SER A 42 -28.14 35.42 20.43
C SER A 42 -28.12 36.72 19.61
N GLY A 43 -29.09 36.87 18.70
CA GLY A 43 -29.50 38.16 18.11
C GLY A 43 -30.59 37.98 17.05
N VAL A 44 -31.76 38.57 17.27
CA VAL A 44 -32.99 38.41 16.47
C VAL A 44 -33.02 39.37 15.27
N GLY A 45 -33.75 39.01 14.20
CA GLY A 45 -34.21 39.95 13.16
C GLY A 45 -34.25 39.36 11.75
N GLY A 46 -35.45 39.20 11.17
CA GLY A 46 -35.68 38.50 9.90
C GLY A 46 -35.67 39.35 8.62
N GLY A 47 -35.96 38.69 7.50
CA GLY A 47 -36.39 39.31 6.23
C GLY A 47 -35.59 38.93 4.97
N GLY A 48 -36.18 38.02 4.17
CA GLY A 48 -36.20 37.98 2.70
C GLY A 48 -34.98 38.37 1.83
N GLY A 49 -34.52 37.40 1.03
CA GLY A 49 -34.30 37.59 -0.40
C GLY A 49 -32.94 38.12 -0.90
N SER A 50 -32.37 37.37 -1.84
CA SER A 50 -31.44 37.76 -2.91
C SER A 50 -29.96 37.38 -2.74
N SER A 51 -29.54 36.56 -3.70
CA SER A 51 -28.20 36.28 -4.19
C SER A 51 -27.15 37.35 -3.87
N SER A 52 -26.05 36.94 -3.23
CA SER A 52 -24.76 37.62 -3.37
C SER A 52 -23.62 36.65 -3.11
N ASN A 53 -22.78 36.52 -4.14
CA ASN A 53 -21.54 35.77 -4.17
C ASN A 53 -20.61 36.28 -3.05
N ASN A 54 -20.47 35.52 -1.96
CA ASN A 54 -19.55 35.85 -0.88
C ASN A 54 -18.11 35.58 -1.36
N ASN A 55 -17.49 36.61 -1.94
CA ASN A 55 -16.05 36.69 -2.12
C ASN A 55 -15.39 36.53 -0.75
N ASN A 56 -14.87 35.34 -0.49
CA ASN A 56 -14.07 34.99 0.68
C ASN A 56 -12.86 35.94 0.77
N THR A 57 -13.01 37.04 1.53
CA THR A 57 -12.07 38.18 1.65
C THR A 57 -10.75 37.83 2.34
N ARG A 58 -10.45 36.55 2.54
CA ARG A 58 -9.25 36.09 3.25
C ARG A 58 -8.19 35.69 2.25
N VAL A 59 -7.11 36.46 2.18
CA VAL A 59 -5.95 36.18 1.34
C VAL A 59 -5.23 34.94 1.90
N LYS A 60 -5.45 33.80 1.23
CA LYS A 60 -4.74 32.53 1.44
C LYS A 60 -3.61 32.41 0.40
N GLY A 61 -2.60 33.27 0.50
CA GLY A 61 -1.47 33.30 -0.44
C GLY A 61 -0.12 33.61 0.24
N PRO A 62 1.01 33.48 -0.48
CA PRO A 62 2.31 33.92 0.02
C PRO A 62 2.30 35.40 0.36
N TRP A 63 3.16 35.84 1.28
CA TRP A 63 3.29 37.26 1.65
C TRP A 63 4.02 38.02 0.56
N SER A 64 3.46 39.14 0.11
CA SER A 64 4.13 40.02 -0.84
C SER A 64 5.09 40.99 -0.11
N PRO A 65 6.13 41.51 -0.80
CA PRO A 65 7.03 42.50 -0.23
C PRO A 65 6.30 43.78 0.23
N GLU A 66 5.23 44.16 -0.45
CA GLU A 66 4.40 45.31 -0.10
C GLU A 66 3.65 45.06 1.22
N GLU A 67 3.08 43.87 1.39
CA GLU A 67 2.45 43.45 2.65
C GLU A 67 3.45 43.46 3.81
N ASP A 68 4.68 42.96 3.57
CA ASP A 68 5.77 42.97 4.56
C ASP A 68 6.19 44.39 4.96
N ALA A 69 6.26 45.31 4.01
CA ALA A 69 6.59 46.72 4.27
C ALA A 69 5.49 47.39 5.12
N VAL A 70 4.21 47.13 4.80
CA VAL A 70 3.08 47.62 5.59
C VAL A 70 3.09 47.03 7.00
N LEU A 71 3.32 45.72 7.12
CA LEU A 71 3.41 45.03 8.41
C LEU A 71 4.53 45.62 9.27
N SER A 72 5.72 45.82 8.68
CA SER A 72 6.88 46.37 9.40
C SER A 72 6.63 47.79 9.89
N ARG A 73 6.01 48.63 9.07
CA ARG A 73 5.63 50.00 9.46
C ARG A 73 4.58 50.02 10.58
N LEU A 74 3.58 49.13 10.52
CA LEU A 74 2.55 49.03 11.55
C LEU A 74 3.12 48.51 12.88
N VAL A 75 4.03 47.54 12.82
CA VAL A 75 4.74 47.04 14.01
C VAL A 75 5.65 48.12 14.59
N ALA A 76 6.34 48.91 13.77
CA ALA A 76 7.13 50.05 14.24
C ALA A 76 6.25 51.11 14.94
N LYS A 77 5.03 51.34 14.46
CA LYS A 77 4.10 52.34 15.01
C LYS A 77 3.37 51.89 16.28
N PHE A 78 2.89 50.64 16.32
CA PHE A 78 2.02 50.12 17.38
C PHE A 78 2.71 49.10 18.31
N GLY A 79 3.91 48.66 17.97
CA GLY A 79 4.62 47.57 18.64
C GLY A 79 4.07 46.19 18.30
N ALA A 80 4.90 45.16 18.47
CA ALA A 80 4.59 43.75 18.19
C ALA A 80 3.69 43.09 19.28
N ARG A 81 2.66 43.79 19.76
CA ARG A 81 1.79 43.36 20.88
C ARG A 81 0.36 43.09 20.45
N ASN A 82 -0.23 44.02 19.68
CA ASN A 82 -1.66 43.98 19.34
C ASN A 82 -1.89 43.60 17.87
N TRP A 83 -1.77 42.30 17.56
CA TRP A 83 -1.84 41.79 16.19
C TRP A 83 -3.20 41.95 15.51
N SER A 84 -4.30 41.95 16.27
CA SER A 84 -5.64 42.22 15.74
C SER A 84 -5.76 43.66 15.23
N LEU A 85 -5.13 44.62 15.91
CA LEU A 85 -5.08 46.02 15.48
C LEU A 85 -4.25 46.15 14.20
N ILE A 86 -3.09 45.50 14.16
CA ILE A 86 -2.17 45.52 13.02
C ILE A 86 -2.82 44.89 11.77
N ALA A 87 -3.52 43.77 11.93
CA ALA A 87 -4.19 43.09 10.82
C ALA A 87 -5.25 43.93 10.12
N ARG A 88 -5.87 44.90 10.81
CA ARG A 88 -6.82 45.84 10.17
C ARG A 88 -6.16 46.70 9.10
N GLY A 89 -4.84 46.90 9.17
CA GLY A 89 -4.06 47.63 8.16
C GLY A 89 -3.59 46.78 6.99
N ILE A 90 -3.86 45.47 6.98
CA ILE A 90 -3.46 44.55 5.91
C ILE A 90 -4.70 43.74 5.49
N PRO A 91 -5.41 44.18 4.44
CA PRO A 91 -6.66 43.56 4.05
C PRO A 91 -6.48 42.08 3.72
N GLY A 92 -7.41 41.26 4.22
CA GLY A 92 -7.41 39.81 3.99
C GLY A 92 -6.35 39.01 4.75
N ARG A 93 -5.48 39.65 5.56
CA ARG A 93 -4.58 38.97 6.50
C ARG A 93 -5.15 39.01 7.92
N SER A 94 -5.05 37.89 8.61
CA SER A 94 -5.49 37.77 10.01
C SER A 94 -4.36 38.15 10.98
N GLY A 95 -4.71 38.54 12.22
CA GLY A 95 -3.71 38.85 13.26
C GLY A 95 -2.74 37.69 13.51
N LYS A 96 -3.23 36.45 13.49
CA LYS A 96 -2.38 35.25 13.60
C LYS A 96 -1.34 35.18 12.46
N SER A 97 -1.76 35.48 11.23
CA SER A 97 -0.87 35.50 10.06
C SER A 97 0.19 36.59 10.17
N CYS A 98 -0.20 37.80 10.61
CA CYS A 98 0.71 38.93 10.82
C CYS A 98 1.77 38.61 11.89
N ARG A 99 1.35 38.03 13.03
CA ARG A 99 2.28 37.59 14.09
C ARG A 99 3.27 36.56 13.58
N LEU A 100 2.77 35.52 12.90
CA LEU A 100 3.61 34.44 12.39
C LEU A 100 4.64 34.98 11.39
N ARG A 101 4.21 35.85 10.47
CA ARG A 101 5.12 36.48 9.50
C ARG A 101 6.20 37.30 10.20
N TRP A 102 5.81 38.11 11.18
CA TRP A 102 6.76 38.92 11.94
C TRP A 102 7.77 38.05 12.68
N CYS A 103 7.31 37.17 13.58
CA CYS A 103 8.18 36.36 14.43
C CYS A 103 9.10 35.42 13.64
N ASN A 104 8.63 34.88 12.52
CA ASN A 104 9.41 33.92 11.74
C ASN A 104 10.27 34.57 10.66
N GLN A 105 9.94 35.80 10.22
CA GLN A 105 10.59 36.35 9.03
C GLN A 105 10.94 37.84 9.06
N LEU A 106 10.22 38.71 9.75
CA LEU A 106 10.50 40.17 9.68
C LEU A 106 11.18 40.71 10.93
N ASP A 107 11.13 40.01 12.06
CA ASP A 107 11.77 40.43 13.29
C ASP A 107 13.31 40.51 13.12
N PRO A 108 13.93 41.69 13.28
CA PRO A 108 15.39 41.83 13.21
C PRO A 108 16.13 41.02 14.28
N CYS A 109 15.48 40.67 15.38
CA CYS A 109 16.07 39.87 16.45
C CYS A 109 16.15 38.37 16.10
N LEU A 110 15.54 37.96 14.98
CA LEU A 110 15.55 36.57 14.55
C LEU A 110 16.94 36.15 14.05
N LYS A 111 17.59 35.25 14.79
CA LYS A 111 18.90 34.68 14.41
C LYS A 111 18.73 33.71 13.24
N ARG A 112 19.12 34.16 12.04
CA ARG A 112 19.05 33.38 10.78
C ARG A 112 20.34 32.70 10.36
N LYS A 113 21.34 32.70 11.24
CA LYS A 113 22.64 32.12 10.90
C LYS A 113 22.48 30.60 10.76
N PRO A 114 23.17 29.95 9.79
CA PRO A 114 23.27 28.51 9.77
C PRO A 114 23.74 28.04 11.14
N PHE A 115 23.25 26.88 11.57
CA PHE A 115 23.63 26.33 12.85
C PHE A 115 25.05 25.75 12.76
N THR A 116 26.06 26.63 12.74
CA THR A 116 27.47 26.29 12.45
C THR A 116 28.22 25.72 13.66
N GLY A 117 27.51 25.34 14.72
CA GLY A 117 28.13 24.96 16.00
C GLY A 117 27.60 23.67 16.61
N VAL A 118 26.73 22.94 15.90
CA VAL A 118 26.22 21.66 16.39
C VAL A 118 26.53 20.58 15.38
N GLU A 119 27.45 19.72 15.80
CA GLU A 119 27.72 18.45 15.15
C GLU A 119 26.48 17.58 15.34
N ILE A 120 25.71 17.39 14.27
CA ILE A 120 24.59 16.44 14.27
C ILE A 120 25.22 15.05 14.33
N PRO A 121 24.93 14.23 15.37
CA PRO A 121 25.43 12.87 15.42
C PRO A 121 24.98 12.13 14.16
N LYS A 122 25.94 11.53 13.44
CA LYS A 122 25.62 10.70 12.28
C LYS A 122 24.81 9.51 12.77
N PHE A 123 23.65 9.29 12.17
CA PHE A 123 22.85 8.10 12.46
C PHE A 123 23.67 6.85 12.11
N VAL A 124 23.94 6.03 13.11
CA VAL A 124 24.54 4.70 12.94
C VAL A 124 23.45 3.70 13.23
N ASP A 125 23.05 2.95 12.22
CA ASP A 125 22.07 1.89 12.36
C ASP A 125 22.70 0.71 13.12
N THR A 126 22.33 0.57 14.39
CA THR A 126 22.83 -0.51 15.26
C THR A 126 21.99 -1.78 15.16
N VAL A 127 20.84 -1.75 14.49
CA VAL A 127 19.87 -2.86 14.45
C VAL A 127 20.01 -3.66 13.16
N THR A 128 20.16 -2.98 12.02
CA THR A 128 20.31 -3.65 10.71
C THR A 128 21.56 -4.55 10.57
N PRO A 129 22.72 -4.33 11.23
CA PRO A 129 23.90 -5.18 11.05
C PRO A 129 23.69 -6.65 11.43
N GLN A 130 22.87 -6.94 12.44
CA GLN A 130 22.65 -8.32 12.90
C GLN A 130 21.68 -9.11 12.00
N TYR A 131 20.80 -8.41 11.27
CA TYR A 131 19.82 -9.02 10.37
C TYR A 131 20.30 -9.06 8.92
N LYS A 132 21.23 -8.19 8.55
CA LYS A 132 21.81 -8.16 7.20
C LYS A 132 22.34 -9.51 6.72
N PRO A 133 23.15 -10.28 7.48
CA PRO A 133 23.61 -11.59 7.02
C PRO A 133 22.45 -12.59 6.83
N LYS A 134 21.43 -12.56 7.71
CA LYS A 134 20.24 -13.41 7.58
C LYS A 134 19.41 -13.04 6.35
N PHE A 135 19.29 -11.75 6.07
CA PHE A 135 18.59 -11.27 4.89
C PHE A 135 19.34 -11.64 3.61
N ASP A 136 20.66 -11.49 3.60
CA ASP A 136 21.51 -11.87 2.46
C ASP A 136 21.43 -13.39 2.19
N GLU A 137 21.37 -14.22 3.24
CA GLU A 137 21.15 -15.67 3.14
C GLU A 137 19.78 -16.02 2.55
N LEU A 138 18.71 -15.39 3.03
CA LEU A 138 17.36 -15.56 2.49
C LEU A 138 17.27 -15.17 1.01
N LEU A 139 18.00 -14.14 0.58
CA LEU A 139 18.06 -13.75 -0.84
C LEU A 139 18.74 -14.80 -1.71
N VAL A 140 19.71 -15.54 -1.18
CA VAL A 140 20.35 -16.65 -1.91
C VAL A 140 19.38 -17.82 -2.02
N GLU A 141 18.77 -18.23 -0.90
CA GLU A 141 17.80 -19.32 -0.87
C GLU A 141 16.61 -19.06 -1.82
N LEU A 142 16.10 -17.83 -1.84
CA LEU A 142 14.99 -17.45 -2.71
C LEU A 142 15.39 -17.58 -4.20
N LYS A 143 16.59 -17.13 -4.58
CA LYS A 143 17.09 -17.27 -5.95
C LYS A 143 17.30 -18.74 -6.35
N GLU A 144 17.82 -19.56 -5.45
CA GLU A 144 18.00 -20.99 -5.70
C GLU A 144 16.64 -21.69 -5.87
N ALA A 145 15.64 -21.33 -5.06
CA ALA A 145 14.29 -21.83 -5.18
C ALA A 145 13.62 -21.41 -6.50
N GLU A 146 13.79 -20.15 -6.93
CA GLU A 146 13.32 -19.66 -8.23
C GLU A 146 13.97 -20.43 -9.39
N GLU A 147 15.29 -20.63 -9.36
CA GLU A 147 16.01 -21.38 -10.38
C GLU A 147 15.55 -22.85 -10.44
N LYS A 148 15.32 -23.47 -9.28
CA LYS A 148 14.81 -24.83 -9.19
C LYS A 148 13.40 -24.94 -9.79
N SER A 149 12.51 -24.00 -9.44
CA SER A 149 11.16 -23.95 -10.00
C SER A 149 11.18 -23.77 -11.51
N LEU A 150 12.07 -22.92 -12.04
CA LEU A 150 12.20 -22.67 -13.47
C LEU A 150 12.66 -23.93 -14.23
N LYS A 151 13.65 -24.65 -13.69
CA LYS A 151 14.13 -25.92 -14.26
C LYS A 151 13.03 -26.98 -14.29
N GLU A 152 12.20 -27.03 -13.25
CA GLU A 152 11.08 -27.96 -13.18
C GLU A 152 10.01 -27.62 -14.22
N SER A 153 9.65 -26.34 -14.39
CA SER A 153 8.72 -25.93 -15.45
C SER A 153 9.25 -26.22 -16.85
N GLU A 154 10.53 -25.95 -17.13
CA GLU A 154 11.15 -26.27 -18.43
C GLU A 154 11.11 -27.77 -18.74
N ARG A 155 11.27 -28.62 -17.71
CA ARG A 155 11.14 -30.07 -17.86
C ARG A 155 9.71 -30.45 -18.22
N LEU A 156 8.72 -29.93 -17.50
CA LEU A 156 7.32 -30.22 -17.77
C LEU A 156 6.89 -29.74 -19.16
N GLU A 157 7.36 -28.59 -19.61
CA GLU A 157 7.09 -28.09 -20.96
C GLU A 157 7.61 -29.04 -22.05
N LYS A 158 8.79 -29.64 -21.86
CA LYS A 158 9.32 -30.65 -22.77
C LYS A 158 8.48 -31.93 -22.76
N GLU A 159 8.10 -32.42 -21.59
CA GLU A 159 7.24 -33.60 -21.46
C GLU A 159 5.88 -33.37 -22.12
N ILE A 160 5.29 -32.17 -21.96
CA ILE A 160 4.04 -31.79 -22.61
C ILE A 160 4.20 -31.75 -24.14
N ALA A 161 5.30 -31.18 -24.64
CA ALA A 161 5.57 -31.12 -26.09
C ALA A 161 5.69 -32.52 -26.70
N GLU A 162 6.40 -33.44 -26.04
CA GLU A 162 6.52 -34.83 -26.47
C GLU A 162 5.16 -35.55 -26.49
N VAL A 163 4.36 -35.36 -25.45
CA VAL A 163 2.99 -35.91 -25.40
C VAL A 163 2.12 -35.32 -26.52
N GLN A 164 2.25 -34.03 -26.81
CA GLN A 164 1.53 -33.39 -27.92
C GLN A 164 1.96 -33.94 -29.28
N GLU A 165 3.27 -34.19 -29.48
CA GLU A 165 3.78 -34.81 -30.70
C GLU A 165 3.24 -36.24 -30.86
N LEU A 166 3.30 -37.05 -29.80
CA LEU A 166 2.73 -38.40 -29.80
C LEU A 166 1.22 -38.38 -30.10
N LYS A 167 0.49 -37.43 -29.51
CA LYS A 167 -0.94 -37.24 -29.76
C LYS A 167 -1.21 -36.86 -31.22
N GLN A 168 -0.42 -35.94 -31.79
CA GLN A 168 -0.54 -35.57 -33.20
C GLN A 168 -0.27 -36.77 -34.09
N LYS A 169 0.81 -37.51 -33.83
CA LYS A 169 1.19 -38.72 -34.57
C LYS A 169 0.09 -39.78 -34.55
N ILE A 170 -0.49 -40.07 -33.38
CA ILE A 170 -1.61 -41.01 -33.27
C ILE A 170 -2.84 -40.46 -34.00
N SER A 171 -3.09 -39.15 -33.92
CA SER A 171 -4.24 -38.51 -34.58
C SER A 171 -4.13 -38.50 -36.10
N THR A 172 -2.93 -38.45 -36.68
CA THR A 172 -2.71 -38.39 -38.13
C THR A 172 -2.34 -39.74 -38.75
N MET A 173 -1.95 -40.73 -37.94
CA MET A 173 -1.60 -42.06 -38.43
C MET A 173 -2.80 -42.68 -39.12
N THR A 174 -2.65 -42.97 -40.41
CA THR A 174 -3.73 -43.56 -41.22
C THR A 174 -3.84 -45.06 -40.94
N ALA A 175 -5.03 -45.64 -41.20
CA ALA A 175 -5.24 -47.07 -41.05
C ALA A 175 -4.25 -47.89 -41.91
N ASP A 176 -3.91 -47.40 -43.11
CA ASP A 176 -2.94 -48.04 -44.00
C ASP A 176 -1.53 -48.07 -43.41
N GLU A 177 -1.04 -46.95 -42.86
CA GLU A 177 0.27 -46.90 -42.16
C GLU A 177 0.31 -47.80 -40.92
N TYR A 178 -0.82 -47.97 -40.22
CA TYR A 178 -0.92 -48.90 -39.10
C TYR A 178 -0.86 -50.36 -39.57
N PHE A 179 -1.59 -50.69 -40.62
CA PHE A 179 -1.62 -52.03 -41.22
C PHE A 179 -0.32 -52.40 -41.94
N GLU A 180 0.47 -51.44 -42.43
CA GLU A 180 1.83 -51.68 -42.93
C GLU A 180 2.78 -52.18 -41.85
N LYS A 181 2.64 -51.67 -40.62
CA LYS A 181 3.45 -52.12 -39.47
C LYS A 181 2.96 -53.43 -38.86
N HIS A 182 1.68 -53.76 -39.10
CA HIS A 182 1.03 -54.97 -38.60
C HIS A 182 0.36 -55.75 -39.75
N PRO A 183 1.16 -56.33 -40.67
CA PRO A 183 0.63 -57.04 -41.85
C PRO A 183 -0.22 -58.26 -41.48
N GLU A 184 0.05 -58.91 -40.34
CA GLU A 184 -0.76 -59.99 -39.79
C GLU A 184 -2.17 -59.52 -39.39
N LEU A 185 -2.30 -58.30 -38.89
CA LEU A 185 -3.58 -57.68 -38.54
C LEU A 185 -4.33 -57.24 -39.80
N LYS A 186 -3.60 -56.71 -40.79
CA LYS A 186 -4.16 -56.38 -42.11
C LYS A 186 -4.77 -57.61 -42.75
N LYS A 187 -4.02 -58.71 -42.78
CA LYS A 187 -4.46 -59.98 -43.33
C LYS A 187 -5.71 -60.50 -42.61
N LYS A 188 -5.73 -60.44 -41.28
CA LYS A 188 -6.90 -60.87 -40.50
C LYS A 188 -8.14 -60.00 -40.77
N PHE A 189 -7.96 -58.68 -40.84
CA PHE A 189 -9.05 -57.74 -41.16
C PHE A 189 -9.59 -57.96 -42.57
N ASP A 190 -8.70 -58.12 -43.57
CA ASP A 190 -9.07 -58.40 -44.96
C ASP A 190 -9.76 -59.77 -45.10
N ASP A 191 -9.30 -60.78 -44.36
CA ASP A 191 -9.90 -62.12 -44.35
C ASP A 191 -11.30 -62.10 -43.69
N GLU A 192 -11.50 -61.31 -42.64
CA GLU A 192 -12.79 -61.14 -41.95
C GLU A 192 -13.79 -60.34 -42.80
N ILE A 193 -13.36 -59.23 -43.43
CA ILE A 193 -14.16 -58.49 -44.42
C ILE A 193 -14.54 -59.39 -45.61
N ARG A 194 -13.61 -60.22 -46.10
CA ARG A 194 -13.86 -61.17 -47.20
C ARG A 194 -14.85 -62.26 -46.80
N ASN A 195 -14.81 -62.70 -45.54
CA ASN A 195 -15.73 -63.70 -45.00
C ASN A 195 -17.15 -63.14 -44.83
N ASP A 196 -17.30 -61.87 -44.45
CA ASP A 196 -18.61 -61.21 -44.26
C ASP A 196 -19.29 -60.80 -45.58
N TYR A 197 -18.54 -60.60 -46.68
CA TYR A 197 -19.10 -60.19 -47.98
C TYR A 197 -19.39 -61.34 -48.96
N TRP A 198 -18.87 -62.55 -48.73
CA TRP A 198 -19.04 -63.72 -49.61
C TRP A 198 -19.43 -65.00 -48.84
N GLY A 199 -20.38 -64.88 -47.92
CA GLY A 199 -20.99 -66.04 -47.27
C GLY A 199 -21.63 -67.00 -48.28
N TYR A 200 -20.97 -68.13 -48.52
CA TYR A 200 -21.60 -69.39 -48.92
C TYR A 200 -22.08 -70.12 -47.66
#